data_AF-A0A7X9FYQ3-F1
#
_entry.id   AF-A0A7X9FYQ3-F1
#
_cell.length_a   1.000
_cell.length_b   1.000
_cell.length_c   1.000
_cell.angle_alpha   90.00
_cell.angle_beta   90.00
_cell.angle_gamma   90.00
#
_symmetry.space_group_name_H-M   'P 1'
#
loop_
_entity.id
_entity.type
_entity.pdbx_description
1 polymer ?
#
loop_
_entity_poly.entity_id
_entity_poly.type
_entity_poly.pdbx_seq_one_letter_code
_entity_poly.pdbx_strand_id
1 'polypeptide(L)' 'ILAANSMLGELSPAMAAAIAGSSALKVLIPLNKCCIQVAGIKDLTLLQFIDEAIDFIDRYGKRQDA' A
#
# COMPACT_ATOMS: atom_id res chain seq x y z
N ILE A 1 3.51 -3.26 -7.03
CA ILE A 1 2.44 -4.03 -6.35
C ILE A 1 2.91 -5.47 -6.23
N LEU A 2 2.91 -6.05 -5.02
CA LEU A 2 3.58 -7.33 -4.73
C LEU A 2 2.71 -8.57 -5.00
N ALA A 3 1.39 -8.46 -4.81
CA ALA A 3 0.46 -9.60 -4.83
C ALA A 3 -0.45 -9.60 -6.07
N ALA A 4 0.11 -9.76 -7.27
CA ALA A 4 -0.71 -9.97 -8.46
C ALA A 4 -1.50 -11.29 -8.35
N ASN A 5 -2.72 -11.34 -8.89
CA ASN A 5 -3.70 -12.42 -8.68
C ASN A 5 -4.14 -12.62 -7.22
N SER A 6 -3.93 -11.61 -6.36
CA SER A 6 -4.48 -11.65 -4.99
C SER A 6 -5.99 -11.50 -4.97
N MET A 7 -6.56 -11.79 -3.80
CA MET A 7 -8.00 -11.82 -3.59
C MET A 7 -8.66 -12.68 -4.67
N LEU A 8 -8.31 -13.96 -4.73
CA LEU A 8 -8.87 -14.95 -5.68
C LEU A 8 -8.88 -14.54 -7.18
N GLY A 9 -8.04 -13.58 -7.58
CA GLY A 9 -7.97 -13.07 -8.96
C GLY A 9 -8.65 -11.71 -9.19
N GLU A 10 -9.23 -11.08 -8.17
CA GLU A 10 -9.83 -9.75 -8.27
C GLU A 10 -8.80 -8.66 -8.59
N LEU A 11 -7.54 -8.84 -8.19
CA LEU A 11 -6.42 -8.03 -8.66
C LEU A 11 -5.66 -8.74 -9.78
N SER A 12 -6.05 -8.48 -11.03
CA SER A 12 -5.38 -9.08 -12.20
C SER A 12 -3.94 -8.58 -12.40
N PRO A 13 -3.08 -9.31 -13.13
CA PRO A 13 -1.70 -8.89 -13.40
C PRO A 13 -1.64 -7.56 -14.18
N ALA A 14 -2.57 -7.35 -15.13
CA ALA A 14 -2.66 -6.11 -15.89
C ALA A 14 -2.98 -4.90 -15.00
N MET A 15 -3.91 -5.05 -14.04
CA MET A 15 -4.21 -4.02 -13.05
C MET A 15 -3.00 -3.74 -12.15
N ALA A 16 -2.35 -4.79 -11.64
CA ALA A 16 -1.16 -4.63 -10.79
C ALA A 16 -0.03 -3.87 -11.51
N ALA A 17 0.17 -4.13 -12.82
CA ALA A 17 1.12 -3.42 -13.67
C ALA A 17 0.73 -1.95 -13.87
N ALA A 18 -0.54 -1.67 -14.20
CA ALA A 18 -1.03 -0.30 -14.37
C ALA A 18 -0.89 0.53 -13.09
N ILE A 19 -1.24 -0.06 -11.93
CA ILE A 19 -1.06 0.59 -10.62
C ILE A 19 0.42 0.84 -10.36
N ALA A 20 1.29 -0.16 -10.56
CA ALA A 20 2.73 -0.03 -10.31
C ALA A 20 3.40 1.05 -11.19
N GLY A 21 3.00 1.16 -12.45
CA GLY A 21 3.53 2.13 -13.41
C GLY A 21 2.98 3.55 -13.28
N SER A 22 1.91 3.78 -12.50
CA SER A 22 1.36 5.12 -12.27
C SER A 22 2.34 6.02 -11.51
N SER A 23 2.28 7.34 -11.71
CA SER A 23 3.05 8.33 -10.94
C SER A 23 2.46 8.65 -9.57
N ALA A 24 1.25 8.17 -9.26
CA ALA A 24 0.59 8.45 -7.98
C ALA A 24 1.37 7.86 -6.79
N LEU A 25 1.26 8.53 -5.63
CA LEU A 25 1.73 7.99 -4.35
C LEU A 25 1.04 6.64 -4.07
N LYS A 26 1.83 5.65 -3.65
CA LYS A 26 1.34 4.32 -3.27
C LYS A 26 1.65 4.10 -1.80
N VAL A 27 0.62 4.16 -0.97
CA VAL A 27 0.72 3.84 0.46
C VAL A 27 0.23 2.42 0.65
N LEU A 28 1.11 1.54 1.13
CA LEU A 28 0.82 0.13 1.34
C LEU A 28 0.59 -0.14 2.82
N ILE A 29 -0.57 -0.70 3.15
CA ILE A 29 -0.86 -1.18 4.51
C ILE A 29 -0.44 -2.66 4.58
N PRO A 30 0.49 -3.04 5.48
CA PRO A 30 0.95 -4.41 5.60
C PRO A 30 -0.12 -5.26 6.28
N LEU A 31 -1.04 -5.79 5.47
CA LEU A 31 -1.98 -6.80 5.92
C LEU A 31 -1.32 -8.17 5.75
N ASN A 32 -1.31 -8.99 6.80
CA ASN A 32 -0.85 -10.38 6.76
C ASN A 32 -1.82 -11.26 5.95
N LYS A 33 -1.94 -10.99 4.64
CA LYS A 33 -2.73 -11.71 3.65
C LYS A 33 -1.83 -12.15 2.49
N CYS A 34 -2.33 -13.07 1.68
CA CYS A 34 -1.63 -13.56 0.47
C CYS A 34 -0.24 -14.16 0.76
N CYS A 35 -0.01 -14.68 1.96
CA CYS A 35 1.28 -15.23 2.41
C CYS A 35 2.45 -14.24 2.32
N ILE A 36 2.19 -12.94 2.44
CA ILE A 36 3.23 -11.90 2.42
C ILE A 36 3.63 -11.57 3.85
N GLN A 37 4.94 -11.63 4.12
CA GLN A 37 5.56 -11.09 5.31
C GLN A 37 6.45 -9.91 4.92
N VAL A 38 6.29 -8.78 5.62
CA VAL A 38 7.11 -7.60 5.40
C VAL A 38 8.13 -7.52 6.53
N ALA A 39 9.42 -7.63 6.22
CA ALA A 39 10.48 -7.51 7.21
C ALA A 39 10.64 -6.06 7.68
N GLY A 40 10.96 -5.87 8.97
CA GLY A 40 11.23 -4.53 9.54
C GLY A 40 10.00 -3.67 9.82
N ILE A 41 8.78 -4.25 9.76
CA ILE A 41 7.57 -3.55 10.20
C ILE A 41 7.47 -3.57 11.73
N LYS A 42 6.87 -2.53 12.28
CA LYS A 42 6.47 -2.48 13.70
C LYS A 42 5.29 -3.43 13.92
N ASP A 43 5.19 -3.98 15.12
CA ASP A 43 4.02 -4.76 15.54
C ASP A 43 2.91 -3.79 15.98
N LEU A 44 2.11 -3.35 15.00
CA LEU A 44 1.03 -2.39 15.18
C LEU A 44 -0.32 -3.01 14.85
N THR A 45 -1.36 -2.50 15.50
CA THR A 45 -2.74 -2.80 15.13
C THR A 45 -3.08 -2.20 13.76
N LEU A 46 -4.12 -2.75 13.11
CA LEU A 46 -4.59 -2.24 11.83
C LEU A 46 -4.95 -0.74 11.89
N LEU A 47 -5.59 -0.29 12.98
CA LEU A 47 -5.95 1.11 13.16
C LEU A 47 -4.71 2.01 13.19
N GLN A 48 -3.66 1.60 13.89
CA GLN A 48 -2.41 2.35 13.93
C GLN A 48 -1.71 2.41 12.56
N PHE A 49 -1.79 1.35 11.75
CA PHE A 49 -1.31 1.42 10.36
C PHE A 49 -2.14 2.36 9.48
N ILE A 50 -3.44 2.48 9.74
CA ILE A 50 -4.29 3.45 9.04
C ILE A 50 -3.89 4.87 9.44
N ASP A 51 -3.63 5.11 10.73
CA ASP A 51 -3.14 6.42 11.21
C ASP A 51 -1.81 6.79 10.52
N GLU A 52 -0.84 5.85 10.46
CA GLU A 52 0.42 6.08 9.72
C GLU A 52 0.18 6.35 8.21
N ALA A 53 -0.80 5.68 7.60
CA ALA A 53 -1.15 5.91 6.21
C ALA A 53 -1.71 7.31 5.96
N ILE A 54 -2.55 7.82 6.87
CA ILE A 54 -3.08 9.19 6.82
C ILE A 54 -1.94 10.20 6.91
N ASP A 55 -1.00 9.99 7.84
CA ASP A 55 0.19 10.84 7.98
C ASP A 55 1.03 10.89 6.71
N PHE A 56 1.22 9.77 6.02
CA PHE A 56 1.95 9.75 4.75
C PHE A 56 1.23 10.56 3.66
N ILE A 57 -0.09 10.47 3.59
CA ILE A 57 -0.90 11.20 2.61
C ILE A 57 -0.86 12.70 2.88
N ASP A 58 -1.01 13.14 4.14
CA ASP A 58 -0.95 14.56 4.51
C ASP A 58 0.41 15.18 4.17
N ARG A 59 1.51 14.47 4.48
CA ARG A 59 2.87 14.92 4.13
C ARG A 59 3.09 15.02 2.62
N TYR A 60 2.49 14.12 1.85
CA TYR A 60 2.60 14.15 0.41
C TYR A 60 1.80 15.31 -0.19
N GLY A 61 0.58 15.57 0.29
CA GLY A 61 -0.23 16.72 -0.14
C GLY A 61 0.47 18.05 0.09
N LYS A 62 1.04 18.25 1.30
CA LYS A 62 1.81 19.46 1.65
C LYS A 62 3.02 19.70 0.76
N ARG A 63 3.64 18.63 0.23
CA ARG A 63 4.79 18.74 -0.71
C ARG A 63 4.36 19.14 -2.11
N GLN A 64 3.08 18.97 -2.46
CA GLN A 64 2.55 19.28 -3.77
C GLN A 64 2.07 20.73 -3.88
N ASP A 65 1.78 21.38 -2.74
CA ASP A 65 1.38 22.78 -2.61
C ASP A 65 2.56 23.76 -2.39
N ALA A 66 3.79 23.26 -2.33
CA ALA A 66 5.04 24.02 -2.12
C ALA A 66 5.91 24.02 -3.38
#